data_AF-A0A2X3KDN0-F1
#
_entry.id   AF-A0A2X3KDN0-F1
#
_cell.length_a   1.000
_cell.length_b   1.000
_cell.length_c   1.000
_cell.angle_alpha   90.00
_cell.angle_beta   90.00
_cell.angle_gamma   90.00
#
_symmetry.space_group_name_H-M   'P 1'
#
loop_
_entity.id
_entity.type
_entity.pdbx_description
1 polymer ?
#
loop_
_entity_poly.entity_id
_entity_poly.type
_entity_poly.pdbx_seq_one_letter_code
_entity_poly.pdbx_strand_id
1 'polypeptide(L)' 'MRRFAGACRFVFNRALALQNENHEAGNKYIPYGKMASWLVELEKCH' A
#
# COMPACT_ATOMS: atom_id res chain seq x y z
N MET A 1 3.41 -21.37 -7.27
CA MET A 1 2.86 -20.12 -6.72
C MET A 1 3.68 -19.62 -5.52
N ARG A 2 4.87 -19.05 -5.74
CA ARG A 2 5.68 -18.41 -4.67
C ARG A 2 5.97 -16.93 -4.93
N ARG A 3 5.56 -16.39 -6.08
CA ARG A 3 5.82 -15.00 -6.48
C ARG A 3 4.86 -13.97 -5.85
N PHE A 4 3.64 -14.38 -5.46
CA PHE A 4 2.66 -13.46 -4.89
C PHE A 4 2.83 -13.18 -3.40
N ALA A 5 3.37 -14.13 -2.62
CA ALA A 5 3.50 -13.94 -1.16
C ALA A 5 4.47 -12.80 -0.79
N GLY A 6 5.52 -12.59 -1.60
CA GLY A 6 6.45 -11.47 -1.43
C GLY A 6 5.84 -10.12 -1.85
N ALA A 7 5.13 -10.10 -2.98
CA ALA A 7 4.45 -8.91 -3.49
C ALA A 7 3.37 -8.40 -2.51
N CYS A 8 2.54 -9.30 -1.97
CA CYS A 8 1.52 -8.93 -0.99
C CYS A 8 2.12 -8.34 0.30
N ARG A 9 3.27 -8.88 0.77
CA ARG A 9 3.95 -8.35 1.95
C ARG A 9 4.56 -6.97 1.70
N PHE A 10 5.11 -6.75 0.51
CA PHE A 10 5.64 -5.45 0.09
C PHE A 10 4.54 -4.38 0.00
N VAL A 11 3.41 -4.72 -0.65
CA VAL A 11 2.22 -3.87 -0.75
C VAL A 11 1.68 -3.52 0.65
N PHE A 12 1.57 -4.50 1.54
CA PHE A 12 1.10 -4.30 2.90
C PHE A 12 2.02 -3.38 3.71
N ASN A 13 3.33 -3.63 3.71
CA ASN A 13 4.29 -2.79 4.42
C ASN A 13 4.29 -1.34 3.91
N ARG A 14 4.14 -1.15 2.59
CA ARG A 14 4.08 0.18 1.97
C ARG A 14 2.78 0.91 2.28
N ALA A 15 1.65 0.20 2.31
CA ALA A 15 0.37 0.75 2.77
C ALA A 15 0.45 1.17 4.25
N LEU A 16 1.13 0.39 5.09
CA LEU A 16 1.29 0.69 6.51
C LEU A 16 2.14 1.96 6.74
N ALA A 17 3.23 2.11 5.99
CA ALA A 17 4.07 3.31 6.05
C ALA A 17 3.29 4.56 5.65
N LEU A 18 2.54 4.50 4.53
CA LEU A 18 1.71 5.59 4.06
C LEU A 18 0.64 5.97 5.10
N GLN A 19 0.06 4.98 5.78
CA GLN A 19 -0.94 5.19 6.81
C GLN A 19 -0.36 5.86 8.06
N ASN A 20 0.87 5.48 8.46
CA ASN A 20 1.58 6.11 9.56
C ASN A 20 1.92 7.57 9.23
N GLU A 21 2.48 7.85 8.06
CA GLU A 21 2.76 9.22 7.61
C GLU A 21 1.48 10.08 7.59
N ASN A 22 0.37 9.51 7.10
CA ASN A 22 -0.89 10.22 7.05
C ASN A 22 -1.49 10.45 8.44
N HIS A 23 -1.28 9.51 9.38
CA HIS A 23 -1.64 9.69 10.78
C HIS A 23 -0.81 10.80 11.43
N GLU A 24 0.51 10.80 11.23
CA GLU A 24 1.42 11.85 11.74
C GLU A 24 1.06 13.23 11.18
N ALA A 25 0.59 13.30 9.94
CA ALA A 25 0.06 14.51 9.32
C ALA A 25 -1.34 14.94 9.83
N GLY A 26 -1.96 14.18 10.75
CA GLY A 26 -3.30 14.45 11.28
C GLY A 26 -4.43 14.17 10.28
N ASN A 27 -4.15 13.47 9.18
CA ASN A 27 -5.11 13.13 8.15
C ASN A 27 -5.90 11.87 8.51
N LYS A 28 -7.09 11.75 7.91
CA LYS A 28 -7.99 10.61 8.15
C LYS A 28 -7.42 9.30 7.61
N TYR A 29 -7.78 8.21 8.28
CA TYR A 29 -7.46 6.84 7.88
C TYR A 29 -7.88 6.58 6.43
N ILE A 30 -6.92 6.16 5.60
CA ILE A 30 -7.19 5.76 4.22
C ILE A 30 -7.55 4.26 4.21
N PRO A 31 -8.67 3.84 3.60
CA PRO A 31 -9.03 2.43 3.50
C PRO A 31 -8.03 1.65 2.64
N TYR A 32 -7.74 0.41 3.03
CA TYR A 32 -6.80 -0.48 2.33
C TYR A 32 -7.14 -0.67 0.84
N GLY A 33 -8.42 -0.75 0.48
CA GLY A 33 -8.86 -0.86 -0.91
C GLY A 33 -8.45 0.34 -1.79
N LYS A 34 -8.38 1.54 -1.21
CA LYS A 34 -7.91 2.74 -1.91
C LYS A 34 -6.39 2.73 -2.07
N MET A 35 -5.66 2.24 -1.07
CA MET A 35 -4.20 2.10 -1.15
C MET A 35 -3.76 1.00 -2.12
N ALA A 36 -4.47 -0.13 -2.14
CA ALA A 36 -4.21 -1.21 -3.08
C ALA A 36 -4.40 -0.75 -4.54
N SER A 37 -5.37 0.13 -4.80
CA SER A 37 -5.60 0.72 -6.12
C SER A 37 -4.40 1.57 -6.58
N TRP A 38 -3.84 2.42 -5.70
CA TRP A 38 -2.63 3.20 -5.99
C TRP A 38 -1.39 2.32 -6.22
N LEU A 39 -1.32 1.17 -5.53
CA LEU A 39 -0.21 0.23 -5.70
C LEU A 39 -0.30 -0.59 -6.99
N VAL A 40 -1.51 -0.97 -7.43
CA VAL A 40 -1.72 -1.62 -8.75
C VAL A 40 -1.33 -0.68 -9.90
N GLU A 41 -1.54 0.62 -9.73
CA GLU A 41 -1.10 1.62 -10.70
C GLU A 41 0.44 1.77 -10.74
N LEU A 42 1.11 1.63 -9.59
CA LEU A 42 2.58 1.64 -9.49
C LEU A 42 3.23 0.36 -10.05
N GLU A 43 2.56 -0.79 -10.00
CA GLU A 43 3.07 -2.06 -10.56
C GLU A 43 2.93 -2.12 -12.09
N LYS A 44 1.99 -1.35 -12.68
CA LYS A 44 1.79 -1.26 -14.14
C LYS A 44 2.80 -0.38 -14.88
N CYS A 45 3.63 0.38 -14.16
CA CYS A 45 4.64 1.26 -14.76
C CYS A 45 6.00 0.57 -14.97
N HIS A 46 6.02 -0.77 -15.06
CA HIS A 46 7.23 -1.56 -15.24
C HIS A 46 7.09 -2.61 -16.34
#